data_AF-A0A7K4IDH3-F1
#
_entry.id   AF-A0A7K4IDH3-F1
#
_cell.length_a   1.000
_cell.length_b   1.000
_cell.length_c   1.000
_cell.angle_alpha   90.00
_cell.angle_beta   90.00
_cell.angle_gamma   90.00
#
_symmetry.space_group_name_H-M   'P 1'
#
loop_
_entity.id
_entity.type
_entity.pdbx_description
1 polymer ?
#
loop_
_entity_poly.entity_id
_entity_poly.type
_entity_poly.pdbx_seq_one_letter_code
_entity_poly.pdbx_strand_id
1 'polypeptide(L)'
;MSSIWVRAWRSTPRIDCGLCGLSTCASYARAVLVGDTKIETCPVLSLPEFSSLQTELTASAERIRPPKDTKAPDKPKGGIVFTQPCKDANSRYMAELRVFSGIEPGSEVRFPVFDPSILCDMMECLKERFQDVKCSRELGYGRADDGDLNITMLQDGRINMRRVNSKEHVESLFAILERTIIAATVCNCCGRDMLSVLSACESGTDRHMHTIFNAGTTFSLDSTVAKRPITKSALLSTFGDDAVAGVRIVEMLQDHIQWQIEALATGESLDEERKPDLQRTKCAFAELFQSPSANGNETLILKGLALVWALEGAILGLESAAHHMSSLSVADSATARELLKAASNGQIPERMDRSWSSGLKLCYAHFTRLNRASCLLNKWS
;
A
#
# COMPACT_ATOMS: atom_id res chain seq x y z
N MET A 1 18.98 -2.49 -13.60
CA MET A 1 17.85 -2.21 -14.52
C MET A 1 16.57 -2.21 -13.69
N SER A 2 15.81 -1.11 -13.71
CA SER A 2 14.53 -0.99 -12.98
C SER A 2 13.44 -1.85 -13.63
N SER A 3 12.55 -2.44 -12.82
CA SER A 3 11.43 -3.24 -13.34
C SER A 3 10.47 -2.40 -14.18
N ILE A 4 9.80 -3.02 -15.15
CA ILE A 4 8.83 -2.31 -16.01
C ILE A 4 7.68 -1.69 -15.21
N TRP A 5 7.26 -2.36 -14.14
CA TRP A 5 6.23 -1.90 -13.22
C TRP A 5 6.61 -0.60 -12.52
N VAL A 6 7.86 -0.52 -12.03
CA VAL A 6 8.37 0.68 -11.35
C VAL A 6 8.55 1.82 -12.35
N ARG A 7 9.03 1.53 -13.56
CA ARG A 7 9.16 2.53 -14.63
C ARG A 7 7.80 3.14 -14.99
N ALA A 8 6.80 2.30 -15.24
CA ALA A 8 5.46 2.76 -15.57
C ALA A 8 4.84 3.57 -14.44
N TRP A 9 5.00 3.14 -13.18
CA TRP A 9 4.56 3.93 -12.03
C TRP A 9 5.25 5.30 -11.94
N ARG A 10 6.55 5.39 -12.22
CA ARG A 10 7.27 6.67 -12.27
C ARG A 10 6.77 7.61 -13.36
N SER A 11 6.25 7.06 -14.46
CA SER A 11 5.60 7.80 -15.55
C SER A 11 4.12 8.14 -15.25
N THR A 12 3.75 8.23 -13.97
CA THR A 12 2.44 8.72 -13.52
C THR A 12 2.59 9.97 -12.66
N PRO A 13 1.52 10.74 -12.39
CA PRO A 13 1.61 11.92 -11.53
C PRO A 13 1.99 11.60 -10.06
N ARG A 14 1.86 10.34 -9.62
CA ARG A 14 2.16 9.88 -8.24
C ARG A 14 1.42 10.65 -7.15
N ILE A 15 0.22 11.13 -7.45
CA ILE A 15 -0.67 11.81 -6.50
C ILE A 15 -1.58 10.81 -5.75
N ASP A 16 -1.82 9.63 -6.33
CA ASP A 16 -2.74 8.62 -5.80
C ASP A 16 -4.17 9.16 -5.58
N CYS A 17 -4.66 10.05 -6.45
CA CYS A 17 -5.94 10.74 -6.26
C CYS A 17 -7.21 9.88 -6.42
N GLY A 18 -7.12 8.66 -6.97
CA GLY A 18 -8.29 7.83 -7.19
C GLY A 18 -9.19 8.20 -8.38
N LEU A 19 -8.94 9.34 -9.05
CA LEU A 19 -9.86 9.91 -10.05
C LEU A 19 -10.03 9.08 -11.33
N CYS A 20 -9.08 8.18 -11.62
CA CYS A 20 -9.19 7.22 -12.73
C CYS A 20 -9.94 5.92 -12.34
N GLY A 21 -10.53 5.87 -11.15
CA GLY A 21 -11.17 4.66 -10.61
C GLY A 21 -10.20 3.66 -9.98
N LEU A 22 -8.90 3.98 -9.86
CA LEU A 22 -7.89 3.15 -9.20
C LEU A 22 -7.26 3.94 -8.05
N SER A 23 -7.21 3.32 -6.87
CA SER A 23 -6.83 3.96 -5.60
C SER A 23 -5.46 4.63 -5.64
N THR A 24 -4.49 3.97 -6.28
CA THR A 24 -3.10 4.44 -6.38
C THR A 24 -2.66 4.52 -7.83
N CYS A 25 -1.74 5.43 -8.11
CA CYS A 25 -1.05 5.58 -9.38
C CYS A 25 -0.26 4.32 -9.74
N ALA A 26 0.24 3.55 -8.77
CA ALA A 26 0.86 2.25 -9.01
C ALA A 26 -0.15 1.23 -9.57
N SER A 27 -1.35 1.18 -9.00
CA SER A 27 -2.45 0.33 -9.50
C SER A 27 -2.90 0.76 -10.90
N TYR A 28 -2.98 2.07 -11.14
CA TYR A 28 -3.23 2.63 -12.47
C TYR A 28 -2.17 2.24 -13.49
N ALA A 29 -0.88 2.37 -13.16
CA ALA A 29 0.20 1.95 -14.05
C ALA A 29 0.12 0.45 -14.36
N ARG A 30 -0.14 -0.40 -13.36
CA ARG A 30 -0.35 -1.84 -13.56
C ARG A 30 -1.51 -2.12 -14.53
N ALA A 31 -2.66 -1.48 -14.32
CA ALA A 31 -3.85 -1.65 -15.16
C ALA A 31 -3.61 -1.20 -16.61
N VAL A 32 -2.90 -0.09 -16.83
CA VAL A 32 -2.51 0.37 -18.18
C VAL A 32 -1.60 -0.66 -18.86
N LEU A 33 -0.58 -1.14 -18.13
CA LEU A 33 0.40 -2.09 -18.67
C LEU A 33 -0.22 -3.43 -19.10
N VAL A 34 -1.29 -3.88 -18.44
CA VAL A 34 -2.00 -5.11 -18.81
C VAL A 34 -3.21 -4.88 -19.74
N GLY A 35 -3.50 -3.62 -20.09
CA GLY A 35 -4.59 -3.27 -21.00
C GLY A 35 -5.99 -3.20 -20.37
N ASP A 36 -6.10 -3.20 -19.04
CA ASP A 36 -7.39 -3.08 -18.33
C ASP A 36 -7.98 -1.68 -18.38
N THR A 37 -7.13 -0.66 -18.56
CA THR A 37 -7.55 0.73 -18.69
C THR A 37 -6.69 1.48 -19.69
N LYS A 38 -7.26 2.54 -20.25
CA LYS A 38 -6.56 3.42 -21.19
C LYS A 38 -5.85 4.56 -20.45
N ILE A 39 -4.81 5.11 -21.08
CA ILE A 39 -4.01 6.19 -20.50
C ILE A 39 -4.84 7.48 -20.33
N GLU A 40 -5.80 7.71 -21.23
CA GLU A 40 -6.65 8.90 -21.21
C GLU A 40 -7.69 8.87 -20.07
N THR A 41 -7.87 7.72 -19.41
CA THR A 41 -8.77 7.59 -18.26
C THR A 41 -8.29 8.42 -17.06
N CYS A 42 -6.98 8.72 -16.96
CA CYS A 42 -6.46 9.56 -15.88
C CYS A 42 -6.58 11.05 -16.23
N PRO A 43 -7.48 11.79 -15.56
CA PRO A 43 -7.71 13.17 -15.93
C PRO A 43 -6.59 14.10 -15.45
N VAL A 44 -5.81 13.69 -14.44
CA VAL A 44 -4.63 14.43 -13.96
C VAL A 44 -3.47 14.25 -14.94
N LEU A 45 -3.20 13.03 -15.42
CA LEU A 45 -2.13 12.78 -16.38
C LEU A 45 -2.37 13.50 -17.73
N SER A 46 -3.61 13.86 -18.02
CA SER A 46 -4.00 14.63 -19.21
C SER A 46 -3.69 16.13 -19.10
N LEU A 47 -3.23 16.62 -17.94
CA LEU A 47 -2.84 18.02 -17.78
C LEU A 47 -1.53 18.30 -18.53
N PRO A 48 -1.35 19.52 -19.10
CA PRO A 48 -0.19 19.84 -19.92
C PRO A 48 1.17 19.60 -19.23
N GLU A 49 1.22 19.84 -17.92
CA GLU A 49 2.43 19.66 -17.09
C GLU A 49 2.90 18.21 -16.96
N PHE A 50 2.04 17.22 -17.25
CA PHE A 50 2.39 15.79 -17.22
C PHE A 50 2.50 15.15 -18.61
N SER A 51 2.55 15.95 -19.68
CA SER A 51 2.67 15.46 -21.06
C SER A 51 3.89 14.56 -21.29
N SER A 52 5.02 14.84 -20.65
CA SER A 52 6.22 14.00 -20.70
C SER A 52 5.96 12.62 -20.07
N LEU A 53 5.35 12.59 -18.88
CA LEU A 53 5.00 11.35 -18.18
C LEU A 53 4.00 10.52 -19.00
N GLN A 54 3.02 11.18 -19.62
CA GLN A 54 2.05 10.51 -20.50
C GLN A 54 2.75 9.82 -21.69
N THR A 55 3.72 10.51 -22.31
CA THR A 55 4.52 9.97 -23.42
C THR A 55 5.33 8.75 -22.97
N GLU A 56 5.99 8.82 -21.81
CA GLU A 56 6.77 7.71 -21.26
C GLU A 56 5.92 6.49 -20.87
N LEU A 57 4.74 6.73 -20.30
CA LEU A 57 3.81 5.65 -19.95
C LEU A 57 3.28 4.96 -21.20
N THR A 58 2.96 5.73 -22.25
CA THR A 58 2.55 5.21 -23.56
C THR A 58 3.65 4.33 -24.15
N ALA A 59 4.88 4.84 -24.19
CA ALA A 59 6.03 4.07 -24.67
C ALA A 59 6.30 2.81 -23.83
N SER A 60 6.01 2.84 -22.52
CA SER A 60 6.14 1.67 -21.65
C SER A 60 5.06 0.62 -21.92
N ALA A 61 3.82 1.04 -22.15
CA ALA A 61 2.71 0.16 -22.48
C ALA A 61 2.91 -0.52 -23.86
N GLU A 62 3.37 0.22 -24.87
CA GLU A 62 3.66 -0.32 -26.21
C GLU A 62 4.82 -1.33 -26.22
N ARG A 63 5.79 -1.16 -25.30
CA ARG A 63 6.93 -2.09 -25.17
C ARG A 63 6.58 -3.38 -24.46
N ILE A 64 5.43 -3.46 -23.80
CA ILE A 64 4.98 -4.71 -23.20
C ILE A 64 4.65 -5.68 -24.33
N ARG A 65 5.49 -6.70 -24.44
CA ARG A 65 5.07 -7.94 -25.08
C ARG A 65 3.99 -8.54 -24.18
N PRO A 66 2.90 -9.11 -24.75
CA PRO A 66 1.92 -9.83 -23.94
C PRO A 66 2.67 -10.76 -22.98
N PRO A 67 2.30 -10.79 -21.69
CA PRO A 67 3.00 -11.62 -20.72
C PRO A 67 3.17 -13.01 -21.32
N LYS A 68 4.40 -13.56 -21.28
CA LYS A 68 4.55 -15.01 -21.47
C LYS A 68 3.55 -15.66 -20.52
N ASP A 69 2.80 -16.67 -20.97
CA ASP A 69 1.83 -17.47 -20.20
C ASP A 69 2.41 -17.89 -18.83
N THR A 70 2.42 -16.95 -17.88
CA THR A 70 3.06 -17.13 -16.58
C THR A 70 1.96 -17.64 -15.70
N LYS A 71 1.98 -18.94 -15.47
CA LYS A 71 0.98 -19.60 -14.63
C LYS A 71 1.43 -19.57 -13.18
N ALA A 72 0.45 -19.49 -12.29
CA ALA A 72 0.66 -19.61 -10.86
C ALA A 72 1.31 -20.96 -10.55
N PRO A 73 2.39 -21.00 -9.76
CA PRO A 73 3.06 -22.24 -9.39
C PRO A 73 2.19 -23.06 -8.43
N ASP A 74 2.53 -24.34 -8.28
CA ASP A 74 1.93 -25.20 -7.26
C ASP A 74 2.23 -24.70 -5.84
N LYS A 75 1.26 -24.88 -4.93
CA LYS A 75 1.42 -24.60 -3.51
C LYS A 75 2.06 -25.81 -2.81
N PRO A 76 3.29 -25.72 -2.29
CA PRO A 76 3.88 -26.83 -1.55
C PRO A 76 3.06 -27.15 -0.30
N LYS A 77 2.94 -28.44 0.06
CA LYS A 77 2.27 -28.85 1.31
C LYS A 77 2.98 -28.23 2.51
N GLY A 78 2.26 -27.46 3.31
CA GLY A 78 2.82 -26.72 4.45
C GLY A 78 3.51 -25.40 4.08
N GLY A 79 3.49 -24.98 2.81
CA GLY A 79 3.94 -23.65 2.38
C GLY A 79 5.45 -23.46 2.25
N ILE A 80 6.25 -24.28 2.94
CA ILE A 80 7.70 -24.14 3.03
C ILE A 80 8.40 -25.32 2.36
N VAL A 81 9.36 -25.03 1.49
CA VAL A 81 10.22 -26.03 0.85
C VAL A 81 11.60 -25.98 1.52
N PHE A 82 11.99 -27.09 2.14
CA PHE A 82 13.33 -27.26 2.68
C PHE A 82 14.20 -28.01 1.66
N THR A 83 15.34 -27.40 1.29
CA THR A 83 16.32 -27.98 0.37
C THR A 83 17.66 -28.12 1.07
N GLN A 84 18.30 -29.29 0.96
CA GLN A 84 19.65 -29.51 1.46
C GLN A 84 20.65 -29.31 0.31
N PRO A 85 21.52 -28.28 0.34
CA PRO A 85 22.37 -27.94 -0.79
C PRO A 85 23.56 -28.89 -1.01
N CYS A 86 23.99 -29.66 0.01
CA CYS A 86 25.05 -30.68 -0.15
C CYS A 86 25.00 -31.76 0.95
N LYS A 87 25.45 -32.99 0.64
CA LYS A 87 25.54 -34.11 1.59
C LYS A 87 26.60 -33.89 2.70
N ASP A 88 27.61 -33.06 2.45
CA ASP A 88 28.73 -32.88 3.39
C ASP A 88 28.48 -31.79 4.45
N ALA A 89 27.44 -30.97 4.26
CA ALA A 89 27.01 -29.94 5.21
C ALA A 89 25.72 -30.40 5.92
N ASN A 90 25.80 -31.49 6.68
CA ASN A 90 24.65 -32.19 7.29
C ASN A 90 23.80 -31.34 8.27
N SER A 91 24.27 -30.15 8.68
CA SER A 91 23.57 -29.29 9.63
C SER A 91 22.88 -28.08 9.02
N ARG A 92 23.02 -27.82 7.71
CA ARG A 92 22.53 -26.57 7.09
C ARG A 92 21.49 -26.80 6.00
N TYR A 93 20.36 -26.11 6.13
CA TYR A 93 19.29 -26.12 5.14
C TYR A 93 19.19 -24.79 4.40
N MET A 94 18.58 -24.84 3.23
CA MET A 94 17.91 -23.72 2.60
C MET A 94 16.42 -23.90 2.79
N ALA A 95 15.69 -22.81 3.04
CA ALA A 95 14.24 -22.83 3.13
C ALA A 95 13.67 -21.77 2.20
N GLU A 96 12.60 -22.12 1.48
CA GLU A 96 11.85 -21.22 0.61
C GLU A 96 10.40 -21.20 1.07
N LEU A 97 9.87 -20.02 1.38
CA LEU A 97 8.45 -19.73 1.50
C LEU A 97 8.03 -18.96 0.26
N ARG A 98 6.82 -19.22 -0.24
CA ARG A 98 6.25 -18.42 -1.32
C ARG A 98 4.93 -17.81 -0.91
N VAL A 99 4.87 -16.49 -0.80
CA VAL A 99 3.63 -15.76 -0.56
C VAL A 99 2.81 -15.73 -1.86
N PHE A 100 1.55 -16.13 -1.78
CA PHE A 100 0.65 -16.18 -2.93
C PHE A 100 -0.31 -14.98 -2.92
N SER A 101 -0.66 -14.46 -4.11
CA SER A 101 -1.68 -13.42 -4.29
C SER A 101 -3.13 -13.95 -4.30
N GLY A 102 -3.31 -15.18 -3.82
CA GLY A 102 -4.59 -15.89 -3.71
C GLY A 102 -5.18 -16.39 -5.02
N ILE A 103 -4.38 -16.48 -6.07
CA ILE A 103 -4.73 -17.17 -7.31
C ILE A 103 -4.53 -18.68 -7.18
N GLU A 104 -5.36 -19.45 -7.87
CA GLU A 104 -5.25 -20.91 -7.92
C GLU A 104 -4.04 -21.34 -8.76
N PRO A 105 -3.35 -22.46 -8.40
CA PRO A 105 -2.29 -23.03 -9.21
C PRO A 105 -2.72 -23.21 -10.68
N GLY A 106 -1.81 -22.93 -11.61
CA GLY A 106 -2.09 -22.98 -13.05
C GLY A 106 -2.86 -21.77 -13.61
N SER A 107 -3.41 -20.89 -12.78
CA SER A 107 -4.08 -19.65 -13.23
C SER A 107 -3.08 -18.63 -13.76
N GLU A 108 -3.51 -17.74 -14.64
CA GLU A 108 -2.65 -16.68 -15.17
C GLU A 108 -2.26 -15.64 -14.11
N VAL A 109 -0.96 -15.35 -14.04
CA VAL A 109 -0.39 -14.29 -13.19
C VAL A 109 -0.30 -13.01 -14.02
N ARG A 110 -1.13 -12.02 -13.68
CA ARG A 110 -1.24 -10.75 -14.42
C ARG A 110 -0.34 -9.66 -13.85
N PHE A 111 -0.09 -9.71 -12.54
CA PHE A 111 0.69 -8.72 -11.80
C PHE A 111 1.77 -9.40 -10.95
N PRO A 112 2.85 -8.68 -10.59
CA PRO A 112 3.78 -9.15 -9.57
C PRO A 112 3.06 -9.38 -8.24
N VAL A 113 3.56 -10.30 -7.41
CA VAL A 113 2.94 -10.60 -6.11
C VAL A 113 3.02 -9.39 -5.20
N PHE A 114 4.18 -8.72 -5.11
CA PHE A 114 4.36 -7.57 -4.24
C PHE A 114 4.47 -6.24 -4.99
N ASP A 115 3.88 -5.22 -4.39
CA ASP A 115 4.19 -3.82 -4.67
C ASP A 115 5.55 -3.46 -4.04
N PRO A 116 6.58 -3.08 -4.83
CA PRO A 116 7.91 -2.82 -4.30
C PRO A 116 7.97 -1.67 -3.29
N SER A 117 7.08 -0.69 -3.42
CA SER A 117 7.05 0.44 -2.49
C SER A 117 6.57 -0.02 -1.13
N ILE A 118 5.39 -0.65 -1.08
CA ILE A 118 4.81 -1.14 0.18
C ILE A 118 5.70 -2.22 0.79
N LEU A 119 6.30 -3.10 -0.03
CA LEU A 119 7.24 -4.11 0.47
C LEU A 119 8.41 -3.47 1.22
N CYS A 120 9.03 -2.43 0.66
CA CYS A 120 10.12 -1.74 1.34
C CYS A 120 9.66 -0.99 2.59
N ASP A 121 8.47 -0.38 2.57
CA ASP A 121 7.88 0.25 3.75
C ASP A 121 7.66 -0.76 4.89
N MET A 122 7.21 -1.98 4.57
CA MET A 122 6.98 -3.05 5.55
C MET A 122 8.29 -3.68 6.04
N MET A 123 9.27 -3.85 5.16
CA MET A 123 10.60 -4.34 5.55
C MET A 123 11.32 -3.39 6.50
N GLU A 124 11.18 -2.08 6.30
CA GLU A 124 11.74 -1.07 7.18
C GLU A 124 11.25 -1.25 8.63
N CYS A 125 10.00 -1.66 8.82
CA CYS A 125 9.42 -1.95 10.14
C CYS A 125 9.96 -3.21 10.81
N LEU A 126 10.83 -3.96 10.13
CA LEU A 126 11.52 -5.11 10.69
C LEU A 126 12.96 -4.79 11.11
N LYS A 127 13.41 -3.54 11.01
CA LYS A 127 14.79 -3.15 11.31
C LYS A 127 15.23 -3.42 12.74
N GLU A 128 14.34 -3.34 13.71
CA GLU A 128 14.68 -3.65 15.11
C GLU A 128 14.83 -5.16 15.35
N ARG A 129 14.28 -5.99 14.46
CA ARG A 129 14.30 -7.45 14.57
C ARG A 129 15.55 -8.08 13.94
N PHE A 130 16.08 -7.46 12.89
CA PHE A 130 17.17 -7.99 12.09
C PHE A 130 18.43 -7.12 12.22
N GLN A 131 19.60 -7.74 12.04
CA GLN A 131 20.88 -7.04 12.18
C GLN A 131 21.13 -6.05 11.05
N ASP A 132 20.68 -6.38 9.84
CA ASP A 132 20.73 -5.52 8.65
C ASP A 132 19.45 -5.75 7.85
N VAL A 133 18.82 -4.67 7.39
CA VAL A 133 17.67 -4.71 6.49
C VAL A 133 17.89 -3.73 5.35
N LYS A 134 17.82 -4.25 4.12
CA LYS A 134 17.97 -3.47 2.88
C LYS A 134 16.82 -3.80 1.95
N CYS A 135 16.23 -2.78 1.36
CA CYS A 135 15.20 -2.96 0.34
C CYS A 135 15.41 -2.01 -0.84
N SER A 136 15.21 -2.52 -2.05
CA SER A 136 15.27 -1.76 -3.30
C SER A 136 13.89 -1.70 -3.92
N ARG A 137 13.27 -0.51 -3.87
CA ARG A 137 12.00 -0.23 -4.57
C ARG A 137 12.15 -0.41 -6.08
N GLU A 138 13.34 -0.19 -6.65
CA GLU A 138 13.58 -0.30 -8.09
C GLU A 138 13.64 -1.74 -8.59
N LEU A 139 14.23 -2.62 -7.79
CA LEU A 139 14.43 -4.03 -8.13
C LEU A 139 13.29 -4.92 -7.60
N GLY A 140 12.46 -4.42 -6.68
CA GLY A 140 11.50 -5.26 -5.96
C GLY A 140 12.22 -6.36 -5.17
N TYR A 141 13.31 -5.98 -4.51
CA TYR A 141 14.22 -6.89 -3.82
C TYR A 141 14.44 -6.44 -2.38
N GLY A 142 14.26 -7.36 -1.45
CA GLY A 142 14.52 -7.21 -0.04
C GLY A 142 15.62 -8.16 0.45
N ARG A 143 16.41 -7.71 1.41
CA ARG A 143 17.36 -8.53 2.16
C ARG A 143 17.28 -8.21 3.64
N ALA A 144 17.32 -9.24 4.47
CA ALA A 144 17.52 -9.13 5.91
C ALA A 144 18.57 -10.16 6.38
N ASP A 145 19.36 -9.81 7.39
CA ASP A 145 20.35 -10.71 7.99
C ASP A 145 20.01 -10.95 9.49
N ASP A 146 20.07 -12.21 9.95
CA ASP A 146 19.85 -12.63 11.35
C ASP A 146 20.94 -13.62 11.77
N GLY A 147 22.02 -13.10 12.39
CA GLY A 147 23.21 -13.88 12.69
C GLY A 147 23.85 -14.44 11.42
N ASP A 148 23.91 -15.78 11.31
CA ASP A 148 24.43 -16.45 10.11
C ASP A 148 23.40 -16.58 8.98
N LEU A 149 22.12 -16.28 9.25
CA LEU A 149 21.03 -16.40 8.30
C LEU A 149 21.01 -15.23 7.34
N ASN A 150 20.89 -15.55 6.06
CA ASN A 150 20.63 -14.56 5.01
C ASN A 150 19.23 -14.79 4.45
N ILE A 151 18.40 -13.76 4.53
CA ILE A 151 17.00 -13.76 4.12
C ILE A 151 16.88 -12.86 2.91
N THR A 152 16.25 -13.35 1.85
CA THR A 152 16.00 -12.57 0.63
C THR A 152 14.53 -12.64 0.26
N MET A 153 13.95 -11.51 -0.10
CA MET A 153 12.55 -11.36 -0.48
C MET A 153 12.48 -10.82 -1.91
N LEU A 154 11.68 -11.46 -2.76
CA LEU A 154 11.55 -11.14 -4.17
C LEU A 154 10.14 -10.66 -4.49
N GLN A 155 10.02 -9.77 -5.47
CA GLN A 155 8.75 -9.21 -5.94
C GLN A 155 7.71 -10.27 -6.39
N ASP A 156 8.17 -11.48 -6.73
CA ASP A 156 7.34 -12.61 -7.17
C ASP A 156 6.81 -13.49 -6.02
N GLY A 157 6.95 -13.02 -4.78
CA GLY A 157 6.42 -13.68 -3.58
C GLY A 157 7.42 -14.60 -2.88
N ARG A 158 8.59 -14.88 -3.46
CA ARG A 158 9.56 -15.80 -2.86
C ARG A 158 10.32 -15.15 -1.71
N ILE A 159 10.40 -15.88 -0.60
CA ILE A 159 11.24 -15.56 0.55
C ILE A 159 12.20 -16.74 0.75
N ASN A 160 13.50 -16.50 0.56
CA ASN A 160 14.52 -17.52 0.70
C ASN A 160 15.38 -17.27 1.93
N MET A 161 15.56 -18.29 2.75
CA MET A 161 16.50 -18.32 3.86
C MET A 161 17.64 -19.27 3.56
N ARG A 162 18.87 -18.82 3.80
CA ARG A 162 20.08 -19.64 3.65
C ARG A 162 20.75 -19.81 5.01
N ARG A 163 21.49 -20.93 5.15
CA ARG A 163 22.29 -21.29 6.35
C ARG A 163 21.44 -21.59 7.58
N VAL A 164 20.28 -22.20 7.37
CA VAL A 164 19.30 -22.55 8.40
C VAL A 164 19.80 -23.71 9.26
N ASN A 165 19.75 -23.54 10.59
CA ASN A 165 20.14 -24.58 11.56
C ASN A 165 18.95 -25.23 12.30
N SER A 166 17.76 -24.60 12.30
CA SER A 166 16.53 -25.12 12.94
C SER A 166 15.32 -24.84 12.06
N LYS A 167 14.44 -25.84 11.91
CA LYS A 167 13.20 -25.70 11.13
C LYS A 167 12.18 -24.84 11.88
N GLU A 168 12.05 -25.03 13.18
CA GLU A 168 11.13 -24.32 14.06
C GLU A 168 11.43 -22.82 14.06
N HIS A 169 12.72 -22.46 14.11
CA HIS A 169 13.14 -21.06 14.03
C HIS A 169 12.80 -20.44 12.67
N VAL A 170 12.96 -21.19 11.57
CA VAL A 170 12.59 -20.72 10.23
C VAL A 170 11.10 -20.55 10.05
N GLU A 171 10.30 -21.50 10.55
CA GLU A 171 8.84 -21.40 10.52
C GLU A 171 8.36 -20.16 11.28
N SER A 172 8.94 -19.89 12.45
CA SER A 172 8.67 -18.67 13.21
C SER A 172 9.06 -17.39 12.47
N LEU A 173 10.26 -17.35 11.86
CA LEU A 173 10.70 -16.19 11.07
C LEU A 173 9.84 -15.98 9.83
N PHE A 174 9.47 -17.05 9.11
CA PHE A 174 8.58 -16.93 7.96
C PHE A 174 7.20 -16.42 8.34
N ALA A 175 6.61 -16.88 9.46
CA ALA A 175 5.32 -16.38 9.92
C ALA A 175 5.34 -14.86 10.19
N ILE A 176 6.40 -14.37 10.86
CA ILE A 176 6.57 -12.92 11.12
C ILE A 176 6.75 -12.17 9.81
N LEU A 177 7.68 -12.61 8.96
CA LEU A 177 7.97 -11.97 7.68
C LEU A 177 6.74 -11.91 6.79
N GLU A 178 6.04 -13.03 6.63
CA GLU A 178 4.84 -13.13 5.80
C GLU A 178 3.76 -12.15 6.29
N ARG A 179 3.43 -12.15 7.58
CA ARG A 179 2.41 -11.25 8.14
C ARG A 179 2.74 -9.79 7.93
N THR A 180 4.00 -9.41 8.13
CA THR A 180 4.41 -8.02 7.96
C THR A 180 4.38 -7.59 6.50
N ILE A 181 4.86 -8.42 5.57
CA ILE A 181 4.94 -8.03 4.16
C ILE A 181 3.66 -8.31 3.36
N ILE A 182 2.67 -9.03 3.91
CA ILE A 182 1.43 -9.37 3.20
C ILE A 182 0.68 -8.12 2.71
N ALA A 183 0.82 -6.99 3.43
CA ALA A 183 0.26 -5.70 3.06
C ALA A 183 0.71 -5.21 1.66
N ALA A 184 1.87 -5.68 1.19
CA ALA A 184 2.39 -5.36 -0.14
C ALA A 184 1.75 -6.18 -1.26
N THR A 185 0.92 -7.18 -0.95
CA THR A 185 0.39 -8.10 -1.96
C THR A 185 -0.55 -7.38 -2.94
N VAL A 186 -0.47 -7.72 -4.22
CA VAL A 186 -1.27 -7.13 -5.29
C VAL A 186 -2.39 -8.08 -5.69
N CYS A 187 -3.63 -7.58 -5.81
CA CYS A 187 -4.75 -8.37 -6.35
C CYS A 187 -4.51 -8.73 -7.81
N ASN A 188 -4.55 -10.02 -8.13
CA ASN A 188 -4.51 -10.47 -9.51
C ASN A 188 -5.77 -10.05 -10.31
N CYS A 189 -6.85 -9.75 -9.61
CA CYS A 189 -8.11 -9.33 -10.20
C CYS A 189 -8.09 -7.92 -10.80
N CYS A 190 -7.52 -6.94 -10.07
CA CYS A 190 -7.67 -5.52 -10.38
C CYS A 190 -6.37 -4.72 -10.29
N GLY A 191 -5.25 -5.36 -9.92
CA GLY A 191 -3.95 -4.70 -9.80
C GLY A 191 -3.86 -3.72 -8.65
N ARG A 192 -4.80 -3.73 -7.68
CA ARG A 192 -4.71 -2.94 -6.45
C ARG A 192 -3.88 -3.67 -5.39
N ASP A 193 -3.08 -2.93 -4.64
CA ASP A 193 -2.41 -3.48 -3.45
C ASP A 193 -3.43 -3.80 -2.33
N MET A 194 -3.02 -4.61 -1.36
CA MET A 194 -3.89 -5.11 -0.30
C MET A 194 -4.50 -3.98 0.53
N LEU A 195 -3.72 -2.97 0.91
CA LEU A 195 -4.20 -1.83 1.70
C LEU A 195 -5.27 -1.05 0.91
N SER A 196 -5.02 -0.80 -0.37
CA SER A 196 -5.98 -0.20 -1.29
C SER A 196 -7.29 -0.97 -1.42
N VAL A 197 -7.25 -2.30 -1.47
CA VAL A 197 -8.46 -3.14 -1.52
C VAL A 197 -9.22 -3.02 -0.20
N LEU A 198 -8.54 -3.16 0.94
CA LEU A 198 -9.17 -3.10 2.26
C LEU A 198 -9.84 -1.75 2.52
N SER A 199 -9.19 -0.63 2.16
CA SER A 199 -9.80 0.71 2.28
C SER A 199 -11.05 0.88 1.41
N ALA A 200 -11.15 0.18 0.28
CA ALA A 200 -12.30 0.26 -0.63
C ALA A 200 -13.42 -0.75 -0.31
N CYS A 201 -13.13 -1.86 0.38
CA CYS A 201 -14.15 -2.85 0.74
C CYS A 201 -15.14 -2.30 1.78
N GLU A 202 -14.70 -1.39 2.66
CA GLU A 202 -15.55 -0.82 3.70
C GLU A 202 -16.64 0.12 3.17
N SER A 203 -16.53 0.63 1.95
CA SER A 203 -17.55 1.51 1.36
C SER A 203 -18.72 0.75 0.75
N GLY A 204 -18.70 -0.58 0.71
CA GLY A 204 -19.79 -1.42 0.15
C GLY A 204 -19.98 -1.27 -1.38
N THR A 205 -19.19 -0.41 -2.01
CA THR A 205 -19.15 -0.16 -3.45
C THR A 205 -18.47 -1.29 -4.20
N ASP A 206 -17.61 -2.05 -3.51
CA ASP A 206 -16.85 -3.14 -4.11
C ASP A 206 -17.53 -4.49 -3.87
N ARG A 207 -18.26 -4.97 -4.88
CA ARG A 207 -18.92 -6.28 -4.87
C ARG A 207 -18.03 -7.40 -5.42
N HIS A 208 -16.81 -7.10 -5.85
CA HIS A 208 -15.93 -8.09 -6.45
C HIS A 208 -15.24 -8.94 -5.38
N MET A 209 -15.14 -10.25 -5.63
CA MET A 209 -14.36 -11.13 -4.79
C MET A 209 -12.89 -10.99 -5.18
N HIS A 210 -12.13 -10.22 -4.40
CA HIS A 210 -10.71 -9.99 -4.64
C HIS A 210 -9.89 -11.25 -4.32
N THR A 211 -8.91 -11.57 -5.18
CA THR A 211 -8.02 -12.72 -4.95
C THR A 211 -7.20 -12.54 -3.68
N ILE A 212 -6.94 -11.31 -3.25
CA ILE A 212 -6.16 -11.02 -2.05
C ILE A 212 -6.74 -11.62 -0.77
N PHE A 213 -8.03 -11.96 -0.72
CA PHE A 213 -8.61 -12.61 0.46
C PHE A 213 -8.11 -14.04 0.66
N ASN A 214 -7.67 -14.68 -0.43
CA ASN A 214 -7.02 -16.00 -0.40
C ASN A 214 -5.49 -15.86 -0.45
N ALA A 215 -4.95 -14.65 -0.29
CA ALA A 215 -3.50 -14.42 -0.27
C ALA A 215 -2.86 -14.93 1.02
N GLY A 216 -1.55 -15.13 0.95
CA GLY A 216 -0.76 -15.74 2.00
C GLY A 216 -0.52 -17.23 1.77
N THR A 217 0.19 -17.81 2.72
CA THR A 217 0.71 -19.18 2.70
C THR A 217 0.36 -19.87 4.01
N THR A 218 0.66 -19.22 5.13
CA THR A 218 0.44 -19.77 6.48
C THR A 218 -0.88 -19.30 7.10
N PHE A 219 -1.52 -18.28 6.52
CA PHE A 219 -2.83 -17.78 6.91
C PHE A 219 -3.60 -17.27 5.69
N SER A 220 -4.88 -16.97 5.91
CA SER A 220 -5.77 -16.33 4.93
C SER A 220 -6.49 -15.15 5.58
N LEU A 221 -6.98 -14.22 4.76
CA LEU A 221 -7.72 -13.08 5.28
C LEU A 221 -9.19 -13.42 5.51
N ASP A 222 -9.75 -12.88 6.59
CA ASP A 222 -11.17 -12.98 6.88
C ASP A 222 -11.94 -11.93 6.08
N SER A 223 -12.56 -12.37 4.97
CA SER A 223 -13.37 -11.49 4.12
C SER A 223 -14.59 -10.87 4.84
N THR A 224 -15.06 -11.45 5.94
CA THR A 224 -16.16 -10.90 6.74
C THR A 224 -15.67 -9.73 7.59
N VAL A 225 -14.47 -9.83 8.17
CA VAL A 225 -13.80 -8.73 8.88
C VAL A 225 -13.42 -7.61 7.90
N ALA A 226 -12.94 -7.97 6.71
CA ALA A 226 -12.57 -7.01 5.66
C ALA A 226 -13.72 -6.08 5.23
N LYS A 227 -14.96 -6.58 5.26
CA LYS A 227 -16.16 -5.82 4.87
C LYS A 227 -16.75 -4.96 5.97
N ARG A 228 -16.39 -5.21 7.24
CA ARG A 228 -16.84 -4.39 8.38
C ARG A 228 -15.97 -3.14 8.45
N PRO A 229 -16.48 -1.99 8.93
CA PRO A 229 -15.62 -0.85 9.22
C PRO A 229 -14.56 -1.14 10.28
N ILE A 230 -13.41 -0.46 10.21
CA ILE A 230 -12.42 -0.49 11.29
C ILE A 230 -12.84 0.51 12.36
N THR A 231 -12.93 0.08 13.62
CA THR A 231 -13.27 0.94 14.76
C THR A 231 -12.19 0.87 15.83
N LYS A 232 -12.03 1.96 16.60
CA LYS A 232 -11.16 2.00 17.78
C LYS A 232 -11.51 0.88 18.77
N SER A 233 -12.81 0.68 19.02
CA SER A 233 -13.30 -0.34 19.95
C SER A 233 -12.96 -1.76 19.51
N ALA A 234 -13.03 -2.06 18.20
CA ALA A 234 -12.67 -3.37 17.68
C ALA A 234 -11.19 -3.68 17.96
N LEU A 235 -10.27 -2.77 17.62
CA LEU A 235 -8.84 -2.97 17.88
C LEU A 235 -8.53 -3.14 19.36
N LEU A 236 -9.03 -2.27 20.22
CA LEU A 236 -8.79 -2.36 21.67
C LEU A 236 -9.38 -3.65 22.26
N SER A 237 -10.57 -4.08 21.80
CA SER A 237 -11.19 -5.30 22.29
C SER A 237 -10.43 -6.57 21.87
N THR A 238 -9.77 -6.55 20.70
CA THR A 238 -9.04 -7.70 20.16
C THR A 238 -7.60 -7.77 20.67
N PHE A 239 -6.93 -6.63 20.78
CA PHE A 239 -5.49 -6.57 21.07
C PHE A 239 -5.16 -6.00 22.45
N GLY A 240 -6.13 -5.44 23.18
CA GLY A 240 -5.90 -4.86 24.50
C GLY A 240 -4.84 -3.77 24.49
N ASP A 241 -3.88 -3.88 25.40
CA ASP A 241 -2.79 -2.91 25.57
C ASP A 241 -1.88 -2.80 24.35
N ASP A 242 -1.72 -3.87 23.57
CA ASP A 242 -0.88 -3.87 22.36
C ASP A 242 -1.40 -2.84 21.33
N ALA A 243 -2.72 -2.64 21.24
CA ALA A 243 -3.33 -1.69 20.30
C ALA A 243 -3.29 -0.23 20.75
N VAL A 244 -2.94 0.07 22.00
CA VAL A 244 -3.01 1.44 22.54
C VAL A 244 -2.10 2.40 21.76
N ALA A 245 -0.89 1.95 21.42
CA ALA A 245 0.06 2.75 20.64
C ALA A 245 -0.49 3.05 19.23
N GLY A 246 -1.03 2.05 18.54
CA GLY A 246 -1.64 2.22 17.22
C GLY A 246 -2.86 3.16 17.23
N VAL A 247 -3.73 3.04 18.23
CA VAL A 247 -4.89 3.94 18.40
C VAL A 247 -4.45 5.38 18.61
N ARG A 248 -3.47 5.62 19.51
CA ARG A 248 -2.94 6.96 19.76
C ARG A 248 -2.30 7.57 18.50
N ILE A 249 -1.67 6.75 17.67
CA ILE A 249 -1.11 7.19 16.38
C ILE A 249 -2.21 7.67 15.44
N VAL A 250 -3.33 6.94 15.33
CA VAL A 250 -4.46 7.37 14.50
C VAL A 250 -5.03 8.71 14.98
N GLU A 251 -5.20 8.87 16.29
CA GLU A 251 -5.69 10.12 16.89
C GLU A 251 -4.72 11.29 16.64
N MET A 252 -3.41 11.07 16.83
CA MET A 252 -2.38 12.07 16.53
C MET A 252 -2.38 12.49 15.05
N LEU A 253 -2.52 11.53 14.13
CA LEU A 253 -2.60 11.82 12.70
C LEU A 253 -3.89 12.58 12.35
N GLN A 254 -5.01 12.24 12.98
CA GLN A 254 -6.28 12.97 12.83
C GLN A 254 -6.15 14.43 13.30
N ASP A 255 -5.57 14.66 14.47
CA ASP A 255 -5.32 16.00 15.00
C ASP A 255 -4.40 16.81 14.06
N HIS A 256 -3.36 16.18 13.53
CA HIS A 256 -2.45 16.81 12.58
C HIS A 256 -3.15 17.20 11.26
N ILE A 257 -3.99 16.31 10.71
CA ILE A 257 -4.80 16.60 9.52
C ILE A 257 -5.74 17.78 9.78
N GLN A 258 -6.42 17.80 10.93
CA GLN A 258 -7.33 18.88 11.30
C GLN A 258 -6.61 20.23 11.37
N TRP A 259 -5.43 20.27 12.00
CA TRP A 259 -4.59 21.46 12.03
C TRP A 259 -4.16 21.92 10.62
N GLN A 260 -3.75 21.01 9.73
CA GLN A 260 -3.39 21.37 8.35
C GLN A 260 -4.59 21.94 7.57
N ILE A 261 -5.79 21.37 7.77
CA ILE A 261 -7.03 21.87 7.16
C ILE A 261 -7.31 23.31 7.61
N GLU A 262 -7.19 23.58 8.91
CA GLU A 262 -7.42 24.91 9.48
C GLU A 262 -6.41 25.93 8.93
N ALA A 263 -5.12 25.59 8.93
CA ALA A 263 -4.07 26.45 8.39
C ALA A 263 -4.30 26.78 6.90
N LEU A 264 -4.67 25.78 6.08
CA LEU A 264 -4.98 26.01 4.67
C LEU A 264 -6.26 26.83 4.45
N ALA A 265 -7.25 26.67 5.32
CA ALA A 265 -8.48 27.44 5.24
C ALA A 265 -8.24 28.93 5.55
N THR A 266 -7.38 29.24 6.53
CA THR A 266 -7.01 30.62 6.91
C THR A 266 -5.90 31.21 6.04
N GLY A 267 -5.17 30.39 5.28
CA GLY A 267 -4.03 30.81 4.48
C GLY A 267 -2.73 30.94 5.29
N GLU A 268 -2.67 30.32 6.47
CA GLU A 268 -1.45 30.19 7.26
C GLU A 268 -0.49 29.18 6.60
N SER A 269 0.81 29.39 6.81
CA SER A 269 1.84 28.45 6.37
C SER A 269 1.85 27.20 7.25
N LEU A 270 2.05 26.04 6.63
CA LEU A 270 2.27 24.80 7.38
C LEU A 270 3.65 24.84 8.07
N ASP A 271 3.65 24.52 9.36
CA ASP A 271 4.83 24.36 10.21
C ASP A 271 5.48 22.97 10.00
N GLU A 272 6.68 22.94 9.44
CA GLU A 272 7.45 21.72 9.19
C GLU A 272 7.89 21.01 10.48
N GLU A 273 8.02 21.72 11.61
CA GLU A 273 8.44 21.11 12.88
C GLU A 273 7.36 20.19 13.47
N ARG A 274 6.10 20.37 13.05
CA ARG A 274 4.96 19.55 13.50
C ARG A 274 4.75 18.29 12.67
N LYS A 275 5.60 18.02 11.68
CA LYS A 275 5.42 16.91 10.76
C LYS A 275 5.57 15.56 11.49
N PRO A 276 4.57 14.67 11.43
CA PRO A 276 4.67 13.36 12.05
C PRO A 276 5.68 12.47 11.30
N ASP A 277 6.36 11.60 12.04
CA ASP A 277 7.19 10.54 11.45
C ASP A 277 6.28 9.43 10.89
N LEU A 278 5.94 9.56 9.61
CA LEU A 278 5.06 8.63 8.90
C LEU A 278 5.62 7.19 8.86
N GLN A 279 6.95 7.02 8.87
CA GLN A 279 7.49 5.67 8.86
C GLN A 279 7.25 4.98 10.20
N ARG A 280 7.48 5.70 11.30
CA ARG A 280 7.21 5.21 12.65
C ARG A 280 5.74 4.87 12.86
N THR A 281 4.81 5.64 12.28
CA THR A 281 3.37 5.37 12.40
C THR A 281 2.95 4.05 11.76
N LYS A 282 3.48 3.72 10.57
CA LYS A 282 3.27 2.40 9.95
C LYS A 282 3.84 1.27 10.79
N CYS A 283 5.05 1.46 11.33
CA CYS A 283 5.73 0.40 12.06
C CYS A 283 5.05 0.02 13.37
N ALA A 284 4.43 0.96 14.07
CA ALA A 284 3.64 0.64 15.24
C ALA A 284 2.46 -0.31 14.95
N PHE A 285 1.82 -0.20 13.78
CA PHE A 285 0.79 -1.16 13.36
C PHE A 285 1.40 -2.47 12.87
N ALA A 286 2.55 -2.43 12.19
CA ALA A 286 3.25 -3.65 11.76
C ALA A 286 3.74 -4.47 12.97
N GLU A 287 4.11 -3.83 14.07
CA GLU A 287 4.49 -4.47 15.34
C GLU A 287 3.36 -5.31 15.93
N LEU A 288 2.09 -4.94 15.70
CA LEU A 288 0.95 -5.75 16.14
C LEU A 288 0.97 -7.17 15.56
N PHE A 289 1.56 -7.40 14.38
CA PHE A 289 1.69 -8.75 13.81
C PHE A 289 2.59 -9.67 14.64
N GLN A 290 3.40 -9.11 15.53
CA GLN A 290 4.27 -9.85 16.42
C GLN A 290 3.56 -10.28 17.71
N SER A 291 2.39 -9.71 18.01
CA SER A 291 1.58 -10.12 19.16
C SER A 291 0.96 -11.51 18.94
N PRO A 292 0.89 -12.38 19.96
CA PRO A 292 0.16 -13.65 19.88
C PRO A 292 -1.31 -13.47 19.47
N SER A 293 -1.91 -12.34 19.85
CA SER A 293 -3.30 -11.98 19.51
C SER A 293 -3.51 -11.71 18.01
N ALA A 294 -2.43 -11.53 17.24
CA ALA A 294 -2.48 -11.37 15.79
C ALA A 294 -2.96 -12.64 15.07
N ASN A 295 -2.74 -13.83 15.65
CA ASN A 295 -3.11 -15.11 15.03
C ASN A 295 -4.63 -15.17 14.80
N GLY A 296 -5.05 -15.18 13.52
CA GLY A 296 -6.46 -15.18 13.13
C GLY A 296 -7.10 -13.79 13.11
N ASN A 297 -6.38 -12.74 13.52
CA ASN A 297 -6.83 -11.34 13.51
C ASN A 297 -6.00 -10.47 12.54
N GLU A 298 -5.23 -11.08 11.65
CA GLU A 298 -4.34 -10.38 10.71
C GLU A 298 -5.10 -9.37 9.85
N THR A 299 -6.35 -9.69 9.48
CA THR A 299 -7.19 -8.80 8.68
C THR A 299 -7.51 -7.50 9.43
N LEU A 300 -7.72 -7.55 10.75
CA LEU A 300 -8.03 -6.36 11.54
C LEU A 300 -6.81 -5.42 11.62
N ILE A 301 -5.60 -5.98 11.78
CA ILE A 301 -4.34 -5.22 11.76
C ILE A 301 -4.14 -4.55 10.40
N LEU A 302 -4.34 -5.30 9.30
CA LEU A 302 -4.20 -4.77 7.95
C LEU A 302 -5.18 -3.63 7.66
N LYS A 303 -6.39 -3.67 8.22
CA LYS A 303 -7.36 -2.55 8.10
C LYS A 303 -6.92 -1.33 8.89
N GLY A 304 -6.36 -1.52 10.09
CA GLY A 304 -5.71 -0.44 10.84
C GLY A 304 -4.56 0.19 10.03
N LEU A 305 -3.71 -0.64 9.42
CA LEU A 305 -2.63 -0.17 8.56
C LEU A 305 -3.15 0.55 7.31
N ALA A 306 -4.25 0.09 6.71
CA ALA A 306 -4.89 0.73 5.57
C ALA A 306 -5.49 2.11 5.92
N LEU A 307 -6.03 2.26 7.13
CA LEU A 307 -6.45 3.55 7.68
C LEU A 307 -5.26 4.50 7.85
N VAL A 308 -4.18 4.05 8.50
CA VAL A 308 -2.95 4.85 8.63
C VAL A 308 -2.45 5.29 7.25
N TRP A 309 -2.37 4.37 6.29
CA TRP A 309 -1.94 4.68 4.92
C TRP A 309 -2.80 5.75 4.24
N ALA A 310 -4.11 5.74 4.49
CA ALA A 310 -5.01 6.77 3.96
C ALA A 310 -4.76 8.14 4.63
N LEU A 311 -4.50 8.16 5.95
CA LEU A 311 -4.18 9.38 6.70
C LEU A 311 -2.86 10.01 6.25
N GLU A 312 -1.81 9.20 6.08
CA GLU A 312 -0.54 9.67 5.50
C GLU A 312 -0.75 10.25 4.10
N GLY A 313 -1.62 9.59 3.31
CA GLY A 313 -2.05 10.09 2.01
C GLY A 313 -2.71 11.48 2.10
N ALA A 314 -3.57 11.71 3.09
CA ALA A 314 -4.20 13.00 3.32
C ALA A 314 -3.17 14.08 3.69
N ILE A 315 -2.25 13.79 4.63
CA ILE A 315 -1.19 14.71 5.06
C ILE A 315 -0.33 15.15 3.89
N LEU A 316 0.23 14.19 3.13
CA LEU A 316 1.02 14.49 1.93
C LEU A 316 0.20 15.23 0.86
N GLY A 317 -1.11 14.97 0.81
CA GLY A 317 -2.04 15.65 -0.08
C GLY A 317 -2.18 17.12 0.28
N LEU A 318 -2.42 17.42 1.56
CA LEU A 318 -2.59 18.78 2.07
C LEU A 318 -1.30 19.60 1.92
N GLU A 319 -0.14 19.01 2.21
CA GLU A 319 1.17 19.65 1.95
C GLU A 319 1.33 20.06 0.48
N SER A 320 1.00 19.15 -0.45
CA SER A 320 1.10 19.43 -1.88
C SER A 320 0.04 20.45 -2.34
N ALA A 321 -1.17 20.37 -1.79
CA ALA A 321 -2.24 21.32 -2.09
C ALA A 321 -1.88 22.73 -1.62
N ALA A 322 -1.20 22.88 -0.48
CA ALA A 322 -0.69 24.16 0.02
C ALA A 322 0.15 24.88 -1.04
N HIS A 323 1.07 24.14 -1.67
CA HIS A 323 1.94 24.66 -2.72
C HIS A 323 1.13 25.17 -3.91
N HIS A 324 0.17 24.38 -4.39
CA HIS A 324 -0.69 24.78 -5.52
C HIS A 324 -1.58 25.98 -5.18
N MET A 325 -2.18 25.99 -3.98
CA MET A 325 -3.06 27.07 -3.51
C MET A 325 -2.36 28.43 -3.47
N SER A 326 -1.05 28.47 -3.20
CA SER A 326 -0.26 29.71 -3.18
C SER A 326 -0.18 30.42 -4.54
N SER A 327 -0.43 29.68 -5.63
CA SER A 327 -0.34 30.16 -7.01
C SER A 327 -1.69 30.39 -7.68
N LEU A 328 -2.81 30.13 -6.98
CA LEU A 328 -4.15 30.23 -7.54
C LEU A 328 -4.61 31.68 -7.68
N SER A 329 -5.50 31.90 -8.66
CA SER A 329 -6.28 33.14 -8.72
C SER A 329 -7.19 33.27 -7.49
N VAL A 330 -7.68 34.47 -7.19
CA VAL A 330 -8.59 34.71 -6.05
C VAL A 330 -9.85 33.84 -6.16
N ALA A 331 -10.41 33.70 -7.36
CA ALA A 331 -11.58 32.87 -7.60
C ALA A 331 -11.28 31.37 -7.38
N ASP A 332 -10.20 30.86 -7.97
CA ASP A 332 -9.80 29.46 -7.80
C ASP A 332 -9.44 29.15 -6.34
N SER A 333 -8.82 30.10 -5.62
CA SER A 333 -8.49 29.96 -4.21
C SER A 333 -9.75 29.84 -3.34
N ALA A 334 -10.81 30.61 -3.64
CA ALA A 334 -12.09 30.46 -2.97
C ALA A 334 -12.70 29.07 -3.21
N THR A 335 -12.74 28.61 -4.46
CA THR A 335 -13.23 27.27 -4.81
C THR A 335 -12.39 26.16 -4.17
N ALA A 336 -11.06 26.31 -4.11
CA ALA A 336 -10.18 25.35 -3.44
C ALA A 336 -10.51 25.22 -1.95
N ARG A 337 -10.80 26.33 -1.24
CA ARG A 337 -11.23 26.28 0.16
C ARG A 337 -12.57 25.59 0.36
N GLU A 338 -13.52 25.79 -0.56
CA GLU A 338 -14.80 25.05 -0.54
C GLU A 338 -14.59 23.54 -0.72
N LEU A 339 -13.73 23.16 -1.67
CA LEU A 339 -13.37 21.76 -1.92
C LEU A 339 -12.61 21.14 -0.73
N LEU A 340 -11.72 21.88 -0.08
CA LEU A 340 -11.03 21.46 1.14
C LEU A 340 -12.05 21.12 2.25
N LYS A 341 -13.02 22.00 2.47
CA LYS A 341 -14.11 21.78 3.45
C LYS A 341 -15.01 20.61 3.06
N ALA A 342 -15.31 20.44 1.78
CA ALA A 342 -16.08 19.28 1.32
C ALA A 342 -15.31 17.97 1.56
N ALA A 343 -14.00 17.97 1.23
CA ALA A 343 -13.13 16.82 1.43
C ALA A 343 -12.94 16.46 2.91
N SER A 344 -12.81 17.45 3.81
CA SER A 344 -12.69 17.18 5.26
C SER A 344 -13.91 16.45 5.82
N ASN A 345 -15.08 16.64 5.20
CA ASN A 345 -16.33 15.97 5.55
C ASN A 345 -16.56 14.66 4.78
N GLY A 346 -15.65 14.25 3.89
CA GLY A 346 -15.82 13.07 3.04
C GLY A 346 -16.88 13.26 1.94
N GLN A 347 -17.08 14.49 1.47
CA GLN A 347 -18.15 14.89 0.55
C GLN A 347 -17.64 15.65 -0.69
N ILE A 348 -16.40 15.41 -1.12
CA ILE A 348 -15.89 16.04 -2.35
C ILE A 348 -16.72 15.57 -3.57
N PRO A 349 -17.02 16.44 -4.54
CA PRO A 349 -17.72 16.04 -5.77
C PRO A 349 -17.02 14.86 -6.47
N GLU A 350 -17.77 13.91 -7.01
CA GLU A 350 -17.21 12.70 -7.65
C GLU A 350 -16.42 13.00 -8.94
N ARG A 351 -16.70 14.13 -9.59
CA ARG A 351 -16.12 14.50 -10.87
C ARG A 351 -15.41 15.84 -10.77
N MET A 352 -14.22 15.87 -11.35
CA MET A 352 -13.46 17.09 -11.56
C MET A 352 -14.10 17.93 -12.66
N ASP A 353 -14.29 19.23 -12.43
CA ASP A 353 -14.80 20.13 -13.46
C ASP A 353 -13.74 20.37 -14.56
N ARG A 354 -14.20 20.34 -15.81
CA ARG A 354 -13.33 20.56 -16.97
C ARG A 354 -12.89 22.01 -17.11
N SER A 355 -13.72 22.95 -16.63
CA SER A 355 -13.49 24.40 -16.72
C SER A 355 -12.43 24.92 -15.75
N TRP A 356 -12.11 24.15 -14.69
CA TRP A 356 -11.11 24.54 -13.71
C TRP A 356 -9.71 24.69 -14.30
N SER A 357 -8.94 25.63 -13.73
CA SER A 357 -7.51 25.79 -14.02
C SER A 357 -6.72 24.54 -13.62
N SER A 358 -5.52 24.35 -14.20
CA SER A 358 -4.66 23.21 -13.83
C SER A 358 -4.33 23.19 -12.33
N GLY A 359 -4.02 24.35 -11.75
CA GLY A 359 -3.75 24.47 -10.32
C GLY A 359 -4.92 24.00 -9.46
N LEU A 360 -6.15 24.43 -9.78
CA LEU A 360 -7.35 24.02 -9.04
C LEU A 360 -7.64 22.52 -9.21
N LYS A 361 -7.40 21.97 -10.40
CA LYS A 361 -7.50 20.51 -10.66
C LYS A 361 -6.50 19.71 -9.84
N LEU A 362 -5.29 20.21 -9.64
CA LEU A 362 -4.29 19.60 -8.76
C LEU A 362 -4.71 19.67 -7.29
N CYS A 363 -5.18 20.82 -6.80
CA CYS A 363 -5.74 20.93 -5.45
C CYS A 363 -6.87 19.90 -5.24
N TYR A 364 -7.82 19.83 -6.17
CA TYR A 364 -8.90 18.84 -6.13
C TYR A 364 -8.36 17.40 -6.09
N ALA A 365 -7.37 17.05 -6.93
CA ALA A 365 -6.74 15.73 -6.94
C ALA A 365 -6.03 15.38 -5.62
N HIS A 366 -5.49 16.37 -4.91
CA HIS A 366 -4.92 16.17 -3.58
C HIS A 366 -6.01 16.04 -2.51
N PHE A 367 -7.07 16.84 -2.59
CA PHE A 367 -8.20 16.79 -1.65
C PHE A 367 -9.00 15.49 -1.73
N THR A 368 -8.98 14.76 -2.85
CA THR A 368 -9.57 13.41 -2.90
C THR A 368 -8.87 12.41 -1.97
N ARG A 369 -7.58 12.62 -1.66
CA ARG A 369 -6.85 11.82 -0.66
C ARG A 369 -7.39 12.09 0.73
N LEU A 370 -7.56 13.36 1.09
CA LEU A 370 -8.22 13.79 2.32
C LEU A 370 -9.64 13.21 2.41
N ASN A 371 -10.42 13.32 1.33
CA ASN A 371 -11.79 12.79 1.30
C ASN A 371 -11.85 11.31 1.69
N ARG A 372 -10.97 10.47 1.13
CA ARG A 372 -10.91 9.04 1.47
C ARG A 372 -10.54 8.82 2.93
N ALA A 373 -9.56 9.57 3.45
CA ALA A 373 -9.16 9.49 4.85
C ALA A 373 -10.31 9.88 5.78
N SER A 374 -11.01 11.00 5.51
CA SER A 374 -12.20 11.42 6.25
C SER A 374 -13.32 10.39 6.22
N CYS A 375 -13.58 9.75 5.08
CA CYS A 375 -14.58 8.67 5.00
C CYS A 375 -14.23 7.46 5.89
N LEU A 376 -12.95 7.14 6.07
CA LEU A 376 -12.51 6.06 6.95
C LEU A 376 -12.53 6.50 8.43
N LEU A 377 -12.08 7.72 8.73
CA LEU A 377 -12.13 8.29 10.08
C LEU A 377 -13.55 8.43 10.63
N ASN A 378 -14.52 8.78 9.79
CA ASN A 378 -15.93 8.85 10.20
C ASN A 378 -16.49 7.51 10.69
N LYS A 379 -15.82 6.40 10.35
CA LYS A 379 -16.19 5.06 10.83
C LYS A 379 -15.30 4.56 11.97
N TRP A 380 -14.16 5.24 12.20
CA TRP A 380 -13.19 4.89 13.24
C TRP A 380 -13.71 5.17 14.65
N SER A 381 -14.52 6.23 14.79
CA SER A 381 -15.08 6.77 16.04
C SER A 381 -15.83 5.75 16.88
#